data_AF-A0AA88SVP3-F1
#
_entry.id   AF-A0AA88SVP3-F1
#
_cell.length_a   1.000
_cell.length_b   1.000
_cell.length_c   1.000
_cell.angle_alpha   90.00
_cell.angle_beta   90.00
_cell.angle_gamma   90.00
#
_symmetry.space_group_name_H-M   'P 1'
#
loop_
_entity.id
_entity.type
_entity.pdbx_description
1 polymer ?
#
loop_
_entity_poly.entity_id
_entity_poly.type
_entity_poly.pdbx_seq_one_letter_code
_entity_poly.pdbx_strand_id
1 'polypeptide(L)'
;MEGTFTEWEPFIELYFELGLKYKDIKSVLSSKHNFHISERHLKRILRARGYSRHKAYFDLADMVDFIRNQLQNSGQLHGYRWMYVKCRKHRLRVRKDDVSLVLKELDPRGVSLRQARRLRRRNYFSKGPNFIWHLDSYDKLKPYGICVNGCIDGFSRKIIWLNAYTTNSDPKLFGGYYMESVQRLGGCPRVVRGDLRNREWLCQRLSAFSPYLEGASTANQRIEYWWGFLRRQCVQFWLALLGNLRENGLFDGGLLDKSLLQFCCLGLIQESLECTPHQAFKKPQRPQWLSQCDVMYSLPELYRTRDFLSPVEDEHVKLCKSECVFRLSVPCDPDVYELCNVIMAESHLSLPNDPYQAVNLYMSLREAIRAVL
;
A
#
# COMPACT_ATOMS: atom_id res chain seq x y z
N MET A 1 39.84 35.78 -51.59
CA MET A 1 38.81 36.71 -51.07
C MET A 1 38.31 36.14 -49.75
N GLU A 2 38.97 36.55 -48.67
CA GLU A 2 38.62 36.19 -47.30
C GLU A 2 37.34 36.92 -46.90
N GLY A 3 36.26 36.16 -46.68
CA GLY A 3 35.02 36.70 -46.14
C GLY A 3 35.18 36.98 -44.65
N THR A 4 34.99 38.22 -44.24
CA THR A 4 34.93 38.66 -42.85
C THR A 4 33.92 37.84 -42.05
N PHE A 5 34.40 36.91 -41.22
CA PHE A 5 33.55 36.25 -40.22
C PHE A 5 33.08 37.31 -39.23
N THR A 6 31.77 37.54 -39.17
CA THR A 6 31.20 38.46 -38.20
C THR A 6 30.90 37.70 -36.90
N GLU A 7 31.30 38.24 -35.75
CA GLU A 7 31.25 37.58 -34.43
C GLU A 7 29.87 36.98 -34.04
N TRP A 8 28.79 37.49 -34.64
CA TRP A 8 27.42 37.11 -34.31
C TRP A 8 26.88 35.91 -35.11
N GLU A 9 27.59 35.46 -36.14
CA GLU A 9 27.13 34.41 -37.04
C GLU A 9 26.95 33.02 -36.37
N PRO A 10 27.83 32.55 -35.45
CA PRO A 10 27.64 31.28 -34.75
C PRO A 10 26.37 31.25 -33.88
N PHE A 11 25.95 32.39 -33.33
CA PHE A 11 24.76 32.47 -32.50
C PHE A 11 23.47 32.30 -33.31
N ILE A 12 23.45 32.76 -34.57
CA ILE A 12 22.30 32.53 -35.46
C ILE A 12 22.06 31.04 -35.69
N GLU A 13 23.13 30.28 -35.89
CA GLU A 13 23.07 28.83 -36.12
C GLU A 13 22.61 28.11 -34.86
N LEU A 14 23.22 28.42 -33.71
CA LEU A 14 22.84 27.87 -32.41
C LEU A 14 21.34 28.10 -32.11
N TYR A 15 20.84 29.32 -32.28
CA TYR A 15 19.44 29.63 -31.99
C TYR A 15 18.47 28.99 -32.99
N PHE A 16 18.90 28.82 -34.23
CA PHE A 16 18.13 28.08 -35.21
C PHE A 16 18.04 26.58 -34.87
N GLU A 17 19.13 25.97 -34.40
CA GLU A 17 19.16 24.57 -33.96
C GLU A 17 18.35 24.32 -32.69
N LEU A 18 18.31 25.29 -31.77
CA LEU A 18 17.43 25.29 -30.60
C LEU A 18 15.93 25.38 -30.94
N GLY A 19 15.59 25.61 -32.21
CA GLY A 19 14.22 25.55 -32.72
C GLY A 19 13.39 26.82 -32.49
N LEU A 20 14.01 27.92 -32.05
CA LEU A 20 13.39 29.23 -31.86
C LEU A 20 12.73 29.71 -33.16
N LYS A 21 11.63 30.48 -33.11
CA LYS A 21 11.05 31.08 -34.32
C LYS A 21 11.93 32.23 -34.80
N TYR A 22 11.83 32.61 -36.08
CA TYR A 22 12.67 33.69 -36.63
C TYR A 22 12.53 35.01 -35.88
N LYS A 23 11.32 35.34 -35.40
CA LYS A 23 11.06 36.51 -34.56
C LYS A 23 11.80 36.43 -33.22
N ASP A 24 11.83 35.25 -32.61
CA ASP A 24 12.50 35.01 -31.32
C ASP A 24 14.02 35.07 -31.49
N ILE A 25 14.56 34.46 -32.55
CA ILE A 25 16.00 34.53 -32.87
C ILE A 25 16.43 36.00 -33.03
N LYS A 26 15.65 36.79 -33.79
CA LYS A 26 15.90 38.23 -33.94
C LYS A 26 15.88 38.96 -32.58
N SER A 27 14.90 38.69 -31.74
CA SER A 27 14.77 39.33 -30.42
C SER A 27 15.93 38.98 -29.49
N VAL A 28 16.39 37.72 -29.49
CA VAL A 28 17.52 37.26 -28.69
C VAL A 28 18.84 37.86 -29.20
N LEU A 29 19.04 37.94 -30.52
CA LEU A 29 20.24 38.59 -31.09
C LEU A 29 20.30 40.08 -30.72
N SER A 30 19.15 40.76 -30.78
CA SER A 30 19.05 42.18 -30.43
C SER A 30 19.29 42.43 -28.94
N SER A 31 18.77 41.57 -28.05
CA SER A 31 18.81 41.80 -26.61
C SER A 31 20.07 41.26 -25.93
N LYS A 32 20.60 40.11 -26.36
CA LYS A 32 21.76 39.46 -25.72
C LYS A 32 23.10 39.73 -26.40
N HIS A 33 23.08 39.96 -27.72
CA HIS A 33 24.29 40.12 -28.53
C HIS A 33 24.39 41.51 -29.18
N ASN A 34 23.50 42.42 -28.78
CA ASN A 34 23.37 43.78 -29.32
C ASN A 34 23.35 43.86 -30.85
N PHE A 35 22.91 42.78 -31.53
CA PHE A 35 22.98 42.64 -32.97
C PHE A 35 21.59 42.74 -33.60
N HIS A 36 21.40 43.76 -34.42
CA HIS A 36 20.10 44.10 -34.99
C HIS A 36 20.03 43.63 -36.44
N ILE A 37 19.22 42.60 -36.69
CA ILE A 37 19.04 42.02 -38.03
C ILE A 37 17.58 42.01 -38.45
N SER A 38 17.30 42.32 -39.71
CA SER A 38 15.97 42.17 -40.28
C SER A 38 15.65 40.69 -40.51
N GLU A 39 14.37 40.31 -40.40
CA GLU A 39 13.99 38.90 -40.59
C GLU A 39 14.33 38.40 -42.01
N ARG A 40 14.27 39.29 -43.01
CA ARG A 40 14.69 39.01 -44.39
C ARG A 40 16.19 38.69 -44.47
N HIS A 41 17.01 39.45 -43.76
CA HIS A 41 18.46 39.23 -43.73
C HIS A 41 18.81 37.95 -42.97
N LEU A 42 18.17 37.70 -41.81
CA LEU A 42 18.32 36.44 -41.06
C LEU A 42 17.99 35.20 -41.91
N LYS A 43 16.87 35.24 -42.65
CA LYS A 43 16.48 34.17 -43.57
C LYS A 43 17.48 33.99 -44.71
N ARG A 44 18.06 35.08 -45.24
CA ARG A 44 19.08 35.04 -46.30
C ARG A 44 20.36 34.35 -45.82
N ILE A 45 20.86 34.70 -44.62
CA ILE A 45 22.06 34.09 -44.02
C ILE A 45 21.85 32.60 -43.79
N LEU A 46 20.73 32.23 -43.17
CA LEU A 46 20.40 30.82 -42.94
C LEU A 46 20.30 30.02 -44.24
N ARG A 47 19.68 30.58 -45.29
CA ARG A 47 19.59 29.93 -46.62
C ARG A 47 20.95 29.77 -47.28
N ALA A 48 21.79 30.80 -47.26
CA ALA A 48 23.14 30.75 -47.84
C ALA A 48 24.01 29.65 -47.21
N ARG A 49 23.72 29.29 -45.95
CA ARG A 49 24.41 28.23 -45.20
C ARG A 49 23.65 26.89 -45.15
N GLY A 50 22.61 26.72 -45.97
CA GLY A 50 21.86 25.45 -46.05
C GLY A 50 20.95 25.15 -44.85
N TYR A 51 20.67 26.14 -44.00
CA TYR A 51 19.68 26.04 -42.92
C TYR A 51 18.27 26.32 -43.44
N SER A 52 17.51 25.25 -43.64
CA SER A 52 16.08 25.29 -43.95
C SER A 52 15.25 24.69 -42.81
N ARG A 53 14.09 25.30 -42.52
CA ARG A 53 13.09 24.67 -41.64
C ARG A 53 12.42 23.47 -42.32
N HIS A 54 12.36 23.48 -43.65
CA HIS A 54 12.05 22.32 -44.48
C HIS A 54 13.37 21.62 -44.84
N LYS A 55 13.96 20.89 -43.90
CA LYS A 55 14.97 19.85 -44.19
C LYS A 55 14.25 18.52 -44.17
N ALA A 56 14.61 17.60 -45.07
CA ALA A 56 14.04 16.27 -45.17
C ALA A 56 13.99 15.60 -43.78
N TYR A 57 12.88 14.92 -43.50
CA TYR A 57 12.76 14.11 -42.30
C TYR A 57 13.83 13.01 -42.32
N PHE A 58 14.28 12.58 -41.15
CA PHE A 58 15.19 11.43 -41.06
C PHE A 58 14.55 10.18 -41.67
N ASP A 59 15.37 9.27 -42.18
CA ASP A 59 14.87 8.01 -42.72
C ASP A 59 14.08 7.23 -41.65
N LEU A 60 12.98 6.61 -42.08
CA LEU A 60 12.13 5.82 -41.22
C LEU A 60 12.92 4.66 -40.60
N ALA A 61 13.90 4.10 -41.33
CA ALA A 61 14.78 3.04 -40.84
C ALA A 61 15.57 3.47 -39.59
N ASP A 62 16.25 4.63 -39.64
CA ASP A 62 17.00 5.17 -38.51
C ASP A 62 16.11 5.43 -37.28
N MET A 63 14.87 5.89 -37.51
CA MET A 63 13.90 6.09 -36.44
C MET A 63 13.50 4.77 -35.78
N VAL A 64 13.21 3.75 -36.60
CA VAL A 64 12.83 2.41 -36.14
C VAL A 64 13.95 1.80 -35.31
N ASP A 65 15.19 1.87 -35.78
CA ASP A 65 16.34 1.30 -35.07
C ASP A 65 16.64 2.06 -33.77
N PHE A 66 16.52 3.38 -33.77
CA PHE A 66 16.64 4.16 -32.54
C PHE A 66 15.58 3.75 -31.51
N ILE A 67 14.30 3.68 -31.91
CA ILE A 67 13.20 3.31 -30.99
C ILE A 67 13.39 1.87 -30.51
N ARG A 68 13.74 0.94 -31.39
CA ARG A 68 14.03 -0.46 -31.05
C ARG A 68 15.13 -0.58 -29.99
N ASN A 69 16.23 0.16 -30.14
CA ASN A 69 17.31 0.19 -29.15
C ASN A 69 16.87 0.79 -27.80
N GLN A 70 16.01 1.82 -27.82
CA GLN A 70 15.44 2.37 -26.59
C GLN A 70 14.52 1.38 -25.87
N LEU A 71 13.78 0.57 -26.61
CA LEU A 71 12.87 -0.45 -26.06
C LEU A 71 13.61 -1.61 -25.37
N GLN A 72 14.88 -1.86 -25.71
CA GLN A 72 15.70 -2.86 -25.00
C GLN A 72 16.09 -2.42 -23.57
N ASN A 73 15.81 -1.17 -23.20
CA ASN A 73 16.24 -0.58 -21.93
C ASN A 73 15.06 0.07 -21.19
N SER A 74 15.32 1.07 -20.35
CA SER A 74 14.29 1.87 -19.65
C SER A 74 13.34 2.61 -20.59
N GLY A 75 13.71 2.76 -21.87
CA GLY A 75 12.86 3.35 -22.91
C GLY A 75 11.56 2.59 -23.15
N GLN A 76 11.47 1.31 -22.76
CA GLN A 76 10.24 0.52 -22.77
C GLN A 76 9.12 1.12 -21.91
N LEU A 77 9.43 1.99 -20.95
CA LEU A 77 8.43 2.63 -20.08
C LEU A 77 7.90 3.95 -20.66
N HIS A 78 8.59 4.53 -21.64
CA HIS A 78 8.28 5.85 -22.18
C HIS A 78 7.18 5.81 -23.25
N GLY A 79 6.12 6.57 -23.04
CA GLY A 79 5.11 6.79 -24.09
C GLY A 79 5.64 7.63 -25.26
N TYR A 80 4.89 7.66 -26.36
CA TYR A 80 5.31 8.31 -27.61
C TYR A 80 5.75 9.78 -27.47
N ARG A 81 5.17 10.54 -26.53
CA ARG A 81 5.58 11.94 -26.25
C ARG A 81 7.01 12.02 -25.70
N TRP A 82 7.37 11.13 -24.79
CA TRP A 82 8.72 11.05 -24.23
C TRP A 82 9.70 10.48 -25.26
N MET A 83 9.28 9.46 -26.01
CA MET A 83 10.08 8.90 -27.09
C MET A 83 10.38 9.95 -28.17
N TYR A 84 9.40 10.78 -28.52
CA TYR A 84 9.58 11.91 -29.44
C TYR A 84 10.64 12.90 -28.94
N VAL A 85 10.62 13.26 -27.66
CA VAL A 85 11.64 14.14 -27.06
C VAL A 85 13.02 13.48 -27.13
N LYS A 86 13.13 12.16 -26.90
CA LYS A 86 14.39 11.43 -27.05
C LYS A 86 14.89 11.48 -28.48
N CYS A 87 14.06 11.20 -29.47
CA CYS A 87 14.43 11.33 -30.89
C CYS A 87 15.00 12.73 -31.19
N ARG A 88 14.33 13.79 -30.70
CA ARG A 88 14.77 15.18 -30.88
C ARG A 88 16.12 15.48 -30.19
N LYS A 89 16.34 14.96 -28.97
CA LYS A 89 17.62 15.12 -28.25
C LYS A 89 18.77 14.43 -28.98
N HIS A 90 18.50 13.30 -29.63
CA HIS A 90 19.46 12.59 -30.48
C HIS A 90 19.51 13.13 -31.93
N ARG A 91 19.07 14.38 -32.14
CA ARG A 91 19.11 15.10 -33.42
C ARG A 91 18.28 14.45 -34.55
N LEU A 92 17.41 13.50 -34.24
CA LEU A 92 16.48 12.91 -35.20
C LEU A 92 15.29 13.86 -35.42
N ARG A 93 15.12 14.35 -36.65
CA ARG A 93 13.95 15.14 -37.06
C ARG A 93 12.83 14.21 -37.52
N VAL A 94 11.95 13.87 -36.60
CA VAL A 94 10.85 12.91 -36.78
C VAL A 94 9.49 13.58 -36.54
N ARG A 95 8.40 13.08 -37.12
CA ARG A 95 7.05 13.52 -36.73
C ARG A 95 6.62 12.76 -35.48
N LYS A 96 5.86 13.43 -34.63
CA LYS A 96 5.35 12.85 -33.39
C LYS A 96 4.37 11.69 -33.66
N ASP A 97 3.61 11.78 -34.75
CA ASP A 97 2.67 10.75 -35.18
C ASP A 97 3.41 9.50 -35.68
N ASP A 98 4.49 9.67 -36.45
CA ASP A 98 5.35 8.57 -36.91
C ASP A 98 5.96 7.82 -35.73
N VAL A 99 6.46 8.55 -34.71
CA VAL A 99 6.96 7.93 -33.46
C VAL A 99 5.84 7.15 -32.76
N SER A 100 4.60 7.65 -32.77
CA SER A 100 3.47 6.95 -32.17
C SER A 100 3.11 5.68 -32.94
N LEU A 101 3.14 5.72 -34.27
CA LEU A 101 2.88 4.56 -35.14
C LEU A 101 3.97 3.51 -34.96
N VAL A 102 5.24 3.89 -35.10
CA VAL A 102 6.39 2.99 -34.93
C VAL A 102 6.40 2.36 -33.54
N LEU A 103 6.11 3.13 -32.48
CA LEU A 103 6.05 2.59 -31.11
C LEU A 103 4.88 1.60 -30.93
N LYS A 104 3.76 1.81 -31.62
CA LYS A 104 2.60 0.91 -31.60
C LYS A 104 2.90 -0.39 -32.36
N GLU A 105 3.66 -0.33 -33.44
CA GLU A 105 4.09 -1.51 -34.21
C GLU A 105 5.19 -2.30 -33.48
N LEU A 106 6.18 -1.62 -32.89
CA LEU A 106 7.30 -2.27 -32.20
C LEU A 106 6.94 -2.79 -30.80
N ASP A 107 6.01 -2.14 -30.10
CA ASP A 107 5.58 -2.51 -28.75
C ASP A 107 4.06 -2.34 -28.55
N PRO A 108 3.22 -3.08 -29.32
CA PRO A 108 1.77 -2.97 -29.23
C PRO A 108 1.26 -3.30 -27.83
N ARG A 109 1.88 -4.29 -27.18
CA ARG A 109 1.57 -4.69 -25.82
C ARG A 109 1.89 -3.58 -24.82
N GLY A 110 3.08 -2.99 -24.84
CA GLY A 110 3.45 -1.92 -23.91
C GLY A 110 2.69 -0.62 -24.17
N VAL A 111 2.32 -0.32 -25.41
CA VAL A 111 1.40 0.79 -25.73
C VAL A 111 0.00 0.55 -25.11
N SER A 112 -0.58 -0.64 -25.33
CA SER A 112 -1.87 -1.02 -24.73
C SER A 112 -1.82 -0.97 -23.20
N LEU A 113 -0.76 -1.50 -22.59
CA LEU A 113 -0.55 -1.48 -21.14
C LEU A 113 -0.47 -0.06 -20.58
N ARG A 114 0.18 0.88 -21.29
CA ARG A 114 0.27 2.29 -20.88
C ARG A 114 -1.05 3.02 -21.05
N GLN A 115 -1.82 2.71 -22.09
CA GLN A 115 -3.15 3.27 -22.31
C GLN A 115 -4.16 2.85 -21.22
N ALA A 116 -4.00 1.64 -20.67
CA ALA A 116 -4.88 1.12 -19.62
C ALA A 116 -4.80 1.88 -18.28
N ARG A 117 -3.81 2.77 -18.07
CA ARG A 117 -3.61 3.59 -16.85
C ARG A 117 -3.70 2.80 -15.53
N ARG A 118 -3.36 1.51 -15.56
CA ARG A 118 -3.46 0.61 -14.41
C ARG A 118 -2.09 0.39 -13.79
N LEU A 119 -1.95 0.67 -12.49
CA LEU A 119 -0.76 0.33 -11.71
C LEU A 119 -0.41 -1.16 -11.92
N ARG A 120 0.82 -1.44 -12.36
CA ARG A 120 1.37 -2.79 -12.42
C ARG A 120 1.53 -3.30 -10.99
N ARG A 121 0.60 -4.13 -10.53
CA ARG A 121 0.77 -4.88 -9.28
C ARG A 121 1.96 -5.81 -9.47
N ARG A 122 2.94 -5.77 -8.56
CA ARG A 122 3.98 -6.80 -8.49
C ARG A 122 3.27 -8.13 -8.29
N ASN A 123 3.65 -9.15 -9.06
CA ASN A 123 3.16 -10.50 -8.78
C ASN A 123 3.73 -10.92 -7.43
N TYR A 124 2.88 -10.93 -6.41
CA TYR A 124 3.25 -11.46 -5.11
C TYR A 124 3.43 -12.98 -5.25
N PHE A 125 4.58 -13.49 -4.81
CA PHE A 125 4.90 -14.91 -4.85
C PHE A 125 5.31 -15.37 -3.43
N SER A 126 4.74 -16.49 -3.00
CA SER A 126 5.14 -17.24 -1.81
C SER A 126 5.25 -18.71 -2.20
N LYS A 127 6.20 -19.45 -1.61
CA LYS A 127 6.48 -20.84 -2.02
C LYS A 127 5.35 -21.81 -1.68
N GLY A 128 4.64 -21.58 -0.58
CA GLY A 128 3.58 -22.43 -0.05
C GLY A 128 3.04 -21.88 1.27
N PRO A 129 2.04 -22.52 1.89
CA PRO A 129 1.56 -22.11 3.21
C PRO A 129 2.68 -22.19 4.25
N ASN A 130 2.62 -21.32 5.25
CA ASN A 130 3.61 -21.17 6.32
C ASN A 130 5.02 -20.79 5.84
N PHE A 131 5.20 -20.47 4.55
CA PHE A 131 6.49 -19.95 4.08
C PHE A 131 6.72 -18.52 4.56
N ILE A 132 5.70 -17.67 4.49
CA ILE A 132 5.77 -16.29 4.97
C ILE A 132 4.46 -15.89 5.63
N TRP A 133 4.55 -15.41 6.86
CA TRP A 133 3.43 -14.80 7.57
C TRP A 133 3.58 -13.28 7.57
N HIS A 134 2.51 -12.58 7.22
CA HIS A 134 2.46 -11.11 7.25
C HIS A 134 1.72 -10.65 8.49
N LEU A 135 2.38 -9.84 9.31
CA LEU A 135 1.86 -9.28 10.56
C LEU A 135 1.64 -7.79 10.36
N ASP A 136 0.50 -7.29 10.83
CA ASP A 136 0.17 -5.88 10.72
C ASP A 136 -0.93 -5.48 11.72
N SER A 137 -1.05 -4.17 11.95
CA SER A 137 -2.07 -3.55 12.80
C SER A 137 -3.04 -2.71 11.98
N TYR A 138 -4.30 -2.74 12.37
CA TYR A 138 -5.37 -2.01 11.74
C TYR A 138 -5.98 -1.01 12.74
N ASP A 139 -5.68 0.27 12.51
CA ASP A 139 -5.88 1.35 13.51
C ASP A 139 -7.15 2.18 13.28
N LYS A 140 -8.08 1.74 12.43
CA LYS A 140 -9.27 2.57 12.11
C LYS A 140 -10.21 2.75 13.30
N LEU A 141 -10.26 1.81 14.23
CA LEU A 141 -11.05 1.90 15.46
C LEU A 141 -10.28 2.51 16.64
N LYS A 142 -9.00 2.84 16.44
CA LYS A 142 -8.12 3.40 17.49
C LYS A 142 -8.64 4.71 18.10
N PRO A 143 -9.33 5.62 17.36
CA PRO A 143 -9.99 6.77 17.98
C PRO A 143 -10.98 6.41 19.09
N TYR A 144 -11.58 5.22 19.02
CA TYR A 144 -12.53 4.67 20.01
C TYR A 144 -11.86 3.73 21.02
N GLY A 145 -10.52 3.72 21.08
CA GLY A 145 -9.77 2.90 22.02
C GLY A 145 -9.57 1.44 21.60
N ILE A 146 -9.95 1.05 20.38
CA ILE A 146 -9.89 -0.35 19.94
C ILE A 146 -8.92 -0.50 18.77
N CYS A 147 -7.93 -1.36 18.94
CA CYS A 147 -6.95 -1.70 17.91
C CYS A 147 -7.19 -3.13 17.43
N VAL A 148 -7.00 -3.39 16.13
CA VAL A 148 -7.11 -4.76 15.58
C VAL A 148 -5.75 -5.18 15.09
N ASN A 149 -5.24 -6.31 15.58
CA ASN A 149 -3.97 -6.89 15.16
C ASN A 149 -4.25 -8.17 14.38
N GLY A 150 -3.53 -8.40 13.29
CA GLY A 150 -3.73 -9.63 12.54
C GLY A 150 -2.48 -10.19 11.90
N CYS A 151 -2.61 -11.45 11.52
CA CYS A 151 -1.62 -12.14 10.73
C CYS A 151 -2.29 -12.97 9.64
N ILE A 152 -1.71 -12.93 8.45
CA ILE A 152 -2.18 -13.67 7.28
C ILE A 152 -1.03 -14.47 6.66
N ASP A 153 -1.34 -15.69 6.25
CA ASP A 153 -0.44 -16.51 5.46
C ASP A 153 -0.30 -15.95 4.04
N GLY A 154 0.95 -15.76 3.59
CA GLY A 154 1.25 -15.12 2.33
C GLY A 154 0.81 -15.88 1.09
N PHE A 155 0.74 -17.21 1.17
CA PHE A 155 0.37 -18.08 0.06
C PHE A 155 -1.15 -18.26 -0.03
N SER A 156 -1.74 -18.84 1.01
CA SER A 156 -3.15 -19.23 1.09
C SER A 156 -4.09 -18.06 1.33
N ARG A 157 -3.59 -16.95 1.90
CA ARG A 157 -4.41 -15.85 2.45
C ARG A 157 -5.30 -16.25 3.63
N LYS A 158 -5.01 -17.39 4.26
CA LYS A 158 -5.65 -17.77 5.52
C LYS A 158 -5.23 -16.81 6.63
N ILE A 159 -6.20 -16.35 7.40
CA ILE A 159 -5.94 -15.56 8.61
C ILE A 159 -5.45 -16.51 9.69
N ILE A 160 -4.23 -16.28 10.19
CA ILE A 160 -3.66 -17.06 11.28
C ILE A 160 -4.25 -16.55 12.60
N TRP A 161 -4.27 -15.24 12.82
CA TRP A 161 -5.00 -14.63 13.93
C TRP A 161 -5.54 -13.26 13.54
N LEU A 162 -6.60 -12.83 14.23
CA LEU A 162 -7.21 -11.52 14.10
C LEU A 162 -7.85 -11.14 15.45
N ASN A 163 -7.18 -10.26 16.19
CA ASN A 163 -7.51 -9.96 17.58
C ASN A 163 -7.75 -8.46 17.76
N ALA A 164 -8.92 -8.11 18.28
CA ALA A 164 -9.21 -6.79 18.82
C ALA A 164 -8.64 -6.68 20.25
N TYR A 165 -8.05 -5.53 20.57
CA TYR A 165 -7.52 -5.23 21.90
C TYR A 165 -7.44 -3.73 22.15
N THR A 166 -7.12 -3.34 23.38
CA THR A 166 -7.05 -1.93 23.81
C THR A 166 -5.79 -1.21 23.31
N THR A 167 -4.71 -1.94 23.05
CA THR A 167 -3.42 -1.40 22.61
C THR A 167 -2.80 -2.21 21.48
N ASN A 168 -2.04 -1.52 20.63
CA ASN A 168 -1.15 -2.10 19.63
C ASN A 168 0.28 -1.55 19.73
N SER A 169 0.59 -0.86 20.84
CA SER A 169 1.89 -0.22 21.04
C SER A 169 2.90 -1.14 21.73
N ASP A 170 2.46 -2.22 22.37
CA ASP A 170 3.32 -3.16 23.08
C ASP A 170 3.78 -4.31 22.16
N PRO A 171 5.08 -4.40 21.82
CA PRO A 171 5.62 -5.49 21.02
C PRO A 171 5.47 -6.86 21.68
N LYS A 172 5.42 -6.94 23.01
CA LYS A 172 5.26 -8.21 23.75
C LYS A 172 3.88 -8.82 23.56
N LEU A 173 2.87 -7.98 23.31
CA LEU A 173 1.53 -8.44 22.97
C LEU A 173 1.50 -9.11 21.58
N PHE A 174 2.22 -8.57 20.60
CA PHE A 174 2.42 -9.26 19.31
C PHE A 174 3.15 -10.58 19.48
N GLY A 175 4.15 -10.61 20.37
CA GLY A 175 4.79 -11.83 20.83
C GLY A 175 3.79 -12.86 21.32
N GLY A 176 2.87 -12.46 22.22
CA GLY A 176 1.80 -13.30 22.73
C GLY A 176 0.96 -13.91 21.60
N TYR A 177 0.47 -13.09 20.67
CA TYR A 177 -0.31 -13.58 19.52
C TYR A 177 0.45 -14.55 18.63
N TYR A 178 1.72 -14.27 18.37
CA TYR A 178 2.58 -15.14 17.58
C TYR A 178 2.81 -16.47 18.30
N MET A 179 3.14 -16.45 19.59
CA MET A 179 3.42 -17.65 20.39
C MET A 179 2.18 -18.52 20.61
N GLU A 180 1.00 -17.91 20.82
CA GLU A 180 -0.28 -18.62 20.83
C GLU A 180 -0.51 -19.36 19.50
N SER A 181 -0.20 -18.71 18.38
CA SER A 181 -0.36 -19.28 17.05
C SER A 181 0.64 -20.38 16.75
N VAL A 182 1.90 -20.21 17.16
CA VAL A 182 2.95 -21.25 17.04
C VAL A 182 2.58 -22.48 17.83
N GLN A 183 2.12 -22.32 19.08
CA GLN A 183 1.70 -23.45 19.90
C GLN A 183 0.47 -24.16 19.29
N ARG A 184 -0.56 -23.40 18.88
CA ARG A 184 -1.78 -23.95 18.30
C ARG A 184 -1.51 -24.72 17.00
N LEU A 185 -0.57 -24.24 16.18
CA LEU A 185 -0.22 -24.87 14.91
C LEU A 185 0.90 -25.93 15.03
N GLY A 186 1.56 -26.04 16.19
CA GLY A 186 2.68 -26.95 16.40
C GLY A 186 3.97 -26.54 15.68
N GLY A 187 4.13 -25.26 15.32
CA GLY A 187 5.31 -24.79 14.60
C GLY A 187 5.26 -23.33 14.16
N CYS A 188 6.35 -22.85 13.58
CA CYS A 188 6.53 -21.47 13.11
C CYS A 188 6.66 -21.38 11.58
N PRO A 189 6.39 -20.21 10.98
CA PRO A 189 6.62 -20.02 9.54
C PRO A 189 8.12 -19.99 9.20
N ARG A 190 8.47 -20.14 7.93
CA ARG A 190 9.87 -19.95 7.50
C ARG A 190 10.33 -18.50 7.61
N VAL A 191 9.40 -17.56 7.44
CA VAL A 191 9.69 -16.13 7.44
C VAL A 191 8.53 -15.38 8.06
N VAL A 192 8.85 -14.37 8.85
CA VAL A 192 7.89 -13.40 9.35
C VAL A 192 8.14 -12.08 8.63
N ARG A 193 7.09 -11.38 8.21
CA ARG A 193 7.18 -10.02 7.67
C ARG A 193 6.21 -9.11 8.42
N GLY A 194 6.68 -7.93 8.80
CA GLY A 194 5.86 -6.90 9.41
C GLY A 194 6.51 -5.53 9.26
N ASP A 195 5.81 -4.50 9.71
CA ASP A 195 6.29 -3.11 9.66
C ASP A 195 7.25 -2.78 10.83
N LEU A 196 7.98 -1.66 10.69
CA LEU A 196 9.07 -1.20 11.58
C LEU A 196 8.71 -1.04 13.07
N ARG A 197 7.43 -0.86 13.43
CA ARG A 197 7.02 -0.55 14.82
C ARG A 197 7.27 -1.72 15.78
N ASN A 198 7.29 -2.95 15.28
CA ASN A 198 7.41 -4.14 16.13
C ASN A 198 8.84 -4.74 16.08
N ARG A 199 9.78 -3.99 15.50
CA ARG A 199 11.11 -4.44 15.04
C ARG A 199 12.02 -4.99 16.13
N GLU A 200 12.18 -4.29 17.25
CA GLU A 200 13.23 -4.66 18.21
C GLU A 200 12.95 -5.99 18.90
N TRP A 201 11.75 -6.15 19.44
CA TRP A 201 11.38 -7.36 20.16
C TRP A 201 11.19 -8.56 19.22
N LEU A 202 10.47 -8.40 18.08
CA LEU A 202 10.31 -9.51 17.13
C LEU A 202 11.63 -9.91 16.47
N CYS A 203 12.50 -8.98 16.04
CA CYS A 203 13.76 -9.37 15.41
C CYS A 203 14.76 -9.99 16.40
N GLN A 204 14.87 -9.49 17.64
CA GLN A 204 15.84 -10.03 18.60
C GLN A 204 15.44 -11.42 19.12
N ARG A 205 14.14 -11.69 19.29
CA ARG A 205 13.66 -12.93 19.93
C ARG A 205 13.07 -13.95 18.96
N LEU A 206 12.38 -13.51 17.89
CA LEU A 206 11.82 -14.44 16.90
C LEU A 206 12.83 -14.87 15.84
N SER A 207 13.99 -14.21 15.72
CA SER A 207 15.06 -14.68 14.82
C SER A 207 15.54 -16.09 15.15
N ALA A 208 15.35 -16.56 16.39
CA ALA A 208 15.56 -17.95 16.79
C ALA A 208 14.58 -18.94 16.11
N PHE A 209 13.37 -18.50 15.76
CA PHE A 209 12.35 -19.35 15.13
C PHE A 209 12.26 -19.11 13.62
N SER A 210 12.24 -17.85 13.20
CA SER A 210 11.98 -17.43 11.82
C SER A 210 12.72 -16.12 11.51
N PRO A 211 13.48 -16.06 10.41
CA PRO A 211 13.98 -14.80 9.88
C PRO A 211 12.86 -13.75 9.73
N TYR A 212 13.12 -12.54 10.20
CA TYR A 212 12.22 -11.40 10.03
C TYR A 212 12.63 -10.59 8.79
N LEU A 213 11.74 -10.49 7.81
CA LEU A 213 11.90 -9.61 6.66
C LEU A 213 11.26 -8.27 6.95
N GLU A 214 12.08 -7.24 7.04
CA GLU A 214 11.59 -5.86 7.06
C GLU A 214 11.10 -5.46 5.66
N GLY A 215 9.98 -4.75 5.61
CA GLY A 215 9.49 -4.15 4.38
C GLY A 215 8.59 -2.96 4.69
N ALA A 216 8.54 -1.99 3.80
CA ALA A 216 7.52 -0.95 3.86
C ALA A 216 6.12 -1.59 3.80
N SER A 217 5.09 -0.92 4.33
CA SER A 217 3.67 -1.35 4.24
C SER A 217 3.25 -1.78 2.81
N THR A 218 3.80 -1.13 1.78
CA THR A 218 3.61 -1.49 0.36
C THR A 218 4.11 -2.89 -0.04
N ALA A 219 4.93 -3.53 0.79
CA ALA A 219 5.41 -4.91 0.67
C ALA A 219 4.56 -5.91 1.49
N ASN A 220 3.70 -5.44 2.39
CA ASN A 220 2.69 -6.19 3.15
C ASN A 220 1.35 -6.30 2.42
N GLN A 221 1.41 -6.50 1.10
CA GLN A 221 0.26 -6.43 0.20
C GLN A 221 -0.89 -7.39 0.54
N ARG A 222 -0.59 -8.54 1.15
CA ARG A 222 -1.61 -9.55 1.49
C ARG A 222 -2.53 -9.08 2.60
N ILE A 223 -1.94 -8.60 3.70
CA ILE A 223 -2.70 -8.13 4.86
C ILE A 223 -3.34 -6.77 4.59
N GLU A 224 -2.66 -5.89 3.85
CA GLU A 224 -3.24 -4.61 3.42
C GLU A 224 -4.47 -4.80 2.51
N TYR A 225 -4.41 -5.77 1.58
CA TYR A 225 -5.60 -6.13 0.79
C TYR A 225 -6.73 -6.67 1.69
N TRP A 226 -6.37 -7.47 2.69
CA TRP A 226 -7.31 -8.01 3.66
C TRP A 226 -7.98 -6.92 4.49
N TRP A 227 -7.25 -5.90 4.94
CA TRP A 227 -7.81 -4.71 5.61
C TRP A 227 -8.84 -3.98 4.77
N GLY A 228 -8.63 -3.89 3.46
CA GLY A 228 -9.64 -3.37 2.55
C GLY A 228 -10.94 -4.20 2.55
N PHE A 229 -10.83 -5.53 2.61
CA PHE A 229 -11.99 -6.42 2.73
C PHE A 229 -12.67 -6.29 4.09
N LEU A 230 -11.91 -6.40 5.18
CA LEU A 230 -12.38 -6.27 6.56
C LEU A 230 -13.13 -4.95 6.77
N ARG A 231 -12.60 -3.85 6.23
CA ARG A 231 -13.27 -2.54 6.28
C ARG A 231 -14.67 -2.61 5.67
N ARG A 232 -14.79 -3.11 4.44
CA ARG A 232 -16.07 -3.12 3.72
C ARG A 232 -17.10 -4.07 4.31
N GLN A 233 -16.66 -5.19 4.88
CA GLN A 233 -17.56 -6.27 5.30
C GLN A 233 -17.90 -6.24 6.79
N CYS A 234 -17.07 -5.60 7.63
CA CYS A 234 -17.26 -5.60 9.07
C CYS A 234 -17.05 -4.21 9.68
N VAL A 235 -15.85 -3.64 9.57
CA VAL A 235 -15.48 -2.46 10.37
C VAL A 235 -16.26 -1.19 9.96
N GLN A 236 -16.71 -1.07 8.71
CA GLN A 236 -17.46 0.13 8.27
C GLN A 236 -18.76 0.31 9.06
N PHE A 237 -19.40 -0.77 9.49
CA PHE A 237 -20.57 -0.72 10.37
C PHE A 237 -20.21 -0.09 11.72
N TRP A 238 -19.18 -0.63 12.40
CA TRP A 238 -18.71 -0.13 13.69
C TRP A 238 -18.23 1.33 13.62
N LEU A 239 -17.55 1.71 12.52
CA LEU A 239 -17.13 3.09 12.31
C LEU A 239 -18.31 4.06 12.21
N ALA A 240 -19.40 3.66 11.54
CA ALA A 240 -20.61 4.48 11.44
C ALA A 240 -21.33 4.55 12.78
N LEU A 241 -21.52 3.41 13.46
CA LEU A 241 -22.19 3.33 14.74
C LEU A 241 -21.51 4.19 15.81
N LEU A 242 -20.19 4.02 15.99
CA LEU A 242 -19.41 4.80 16.96
C LEU A 242 -19.18 6.25 16.48
N GLY A 243 -19.15 6.48 15.16
CA GLY A 243 -19.10 7.81 14.57
C GLY A 243 -20.31 8.67 14.95
N ASN A 244 -21.51 8.07 14.95
CA ASN A 244 -22.73 8.75 15.36
C ASN A 244 -22.65 9.25 16.81
N LEU A 245 -22.03 8.50 17.73
CA LEU A 245 -21.84 8.96 19.11
C LEU A 245 -21.01 10.24 19.16
N ARG A 246 -19.93 10.29 18.38
CA ARG A 246 -19.06 11.46 18.30
C ARG A 246 -19.78 12.66 17.66
N GLU A 247 -20.49 12.43 16.56
CA GLU A 247 -21.20 13.51 15.84
C GLU A 247 -22.31 14.15 16.68
N ASN A 248 -22.95 13.38 17.57
CA ASN A 248 -23.96 13.88 18.50
C ASN A 248 -23.39 14.42 19.82
N GLY A 249 -22.06 14.52 19.98
CA GLY A 249 -21.44 15.02 21.21
C GLY A 249 -21.50 14.05 22.40
N LEU A 250 -21.82 12.78 22.16
CA LEU A 250 -21.94 11.72 23.16
C LEU A 250 -20.62 10.95 23.38
N PHE A 251 -19.56 11.32 22.66
CA PHE A 251 -18.22 10.75 22.77
C PHE A 251 -17.15 11.84 22.61
N ASP A 252 -16.30 12.01 23.62
CA ASP A 252 -15.21 12.99 23.65
C ASP A 252 -13.82 12.39 23.36
N GLY A 253 -13.70 11.06 23.42
CA GLY A 253 -12.43 10.36 23.17
C GLY A 253 -11.43 10.40 24.31
N GLY A 254 -11.85 10.84 25.50
CA GLY A 254 -11.12 10.72 26.75
C GLY A 254 -10.95 9.27 27.20
N LEU A 255 -10.27 9.10 28.34
CA LEU A 255 -10.03 7.79 28.94
C LEU A 255 -11.35 7.07 29.25
N LEU A 256 -12.27 7.75 29.94
CA LEU A 256 -13.56 7.17 30.33
C LEU A 256 -14.37 6.68 29.12
N ASP A 257 -14.61 7.55 28.13
CA ASP A 257 -15.42 7.18 26.96
C ASP A 257 -14.79 6.02 26.16
N LYS A 258 -13.45 5.97 26.04
CA LYS A 258 -12.75 4.83 25.42
C LYS A 258 -12.87 3.55 26.24
N SER A 259 -12.68 3.62 27.56
CA SER A 259 -12.79 2.47 28.45
C SER A 259 -14.21 1.91 28.48
N LEU A 260 -15.23 2.77 28.43
CA LEU A 260 -16.63 2.35 28.35
C LEU A 260 -16.98 1.69 27.02
N LEU A 261 -16.50 2.25 25.89
CA LEU A 261 -16.69 1.60 24.59
C LEU A 261 -15.95 0.27 24.50
N GLN A 262 -14.75 0.17 25.07
CA GLN A 262 -14.04 -1.10 25.19
C GLN A 262 -14.86 -2.11 26.01
N PHE A 263 -15.37 -1.71 27.17
CA PHE A 263 -16.23 -2.56 28.01
C PHE A 263 -17.46 -3.08 27.27
N CYS A 264 -18.18 -2.20 26.57
CA CYS A 264 -19.44 -2.55 25.93
C CYS A 264 -19.28 -3.25 24.57
N CYS A 265 -18.29 -2.85 23.77
CA CYS A 265 -18.23 -3.20 22.35
C CYS A 265 -17.10 -4.17 22.00
N LEU A 266 -16.03 -4.29 22.81
CA LEU A 266 -14.83 -5.04 22.39
C LEU A 266 -15.14 -6.52 22.12
N GLY A 267 -15.96 -7.17 22.95
CA GLY A 267 -16.37 -8.55 22.77
C GLY A 267 -17.15 -8.77 21.47
N LEU A 268 -18.16 -7.94 21.21
CA LEU A 268 -18.96 -8.00 19.98
C LEU A 268 -18.14 -7.72 18.72
N ILE A 269 -17.17 -6.80 18.82
CA ILE A 269 -16.22 -6.53 17.73
C ILE A 269 -15.35 -7.76 17.50
N GLN A 270 -14.80 -8.39 18.55
CA GLN A 270 -14.00 -9.61 18.43
C GLN A 270 -14.79 -10.74 17.76
N GLU A 271 -16.05 -10.98 18.16
CA GLU A 271 -16.93 -11.98 17.55
C GLU A 271 -17.18 -11.69 16.05
N SER A 272 -17.41 -10.43 15.72
CA SER A 272 -17.56 -9.99 14.31
C SER A 272 -16.29 -10.27 13.49
N LEU A 273 -15.11 -10.04 14.08
CA LEU A 273 -13.82 -10.31 13.44
C LEU A 273 -13.60 -11.82 13.21
N GLU A 274 -14.02 -12.67 14.12
CA GLU A 274 -13.87 -14.14 14.00
C GLU A 274 -14.77 -14.73 12.90
N CYS A 275 -15.96 -14.17 12.70
CA CYS A 275 -16.86 -14.60 11.63
C CYS A 275 -16.43 -14.15 10.23
N THR A 276 -15.69 -13.03 10.13
CA THR A 276 -15.36 -12.38 8.85
C THR A 276 -14.47 -13.24 7.93
N PRO A 277 -13.41 -13.91 8.40
CA PRO A 277 -12.57 -14.79 7.59
C PRO A 277 -13.35 -15.87 6.83
N HIS A 278 -14.34 -16.49 7.48
CA HIS A 278 -15.14 -17.56 6.88
C HIS A 278 -16.02 -17.08 5.72
N GLN A 279 -16.41 -15.79 5.73
CA GLN A 279 -17.21 -15.18 4.68
C GLN A 279 -16.37 -14.71 3.48
N ALA A 280 -15.07 -14.54 3.68
CA ALA A 280 -14.18 -14.07 2.64
C ALA A 280 -13.78 -15.17 1.65
N PHE A 281 -13.66 -14.79 0.38
CA PHE A 281 -13.23 -15.68 -0.70
C PHE A 281 -14.13 -16.92 -0.93
N LYS A 282 -15.41 -16.84 -0.54
CA LYS A 282 -16.44 -17.79 -0.98
C LYS A 282 -16.59 -17.73 -2.50
N LYS A 283 -16.56 -18.89 -3.16
CA LYS A 283 -16.97 -19.04 -4.56
C LYS A 283 -18.42 -19.53 -4.58
N PRO A 284 -19.26 -19.07 -5.54
CA PRO A 284 -20.68 -19.43 -5.60
C PRO A 284 -20.96 -20.92 -5.85
N GLN A 285 -19.95 -21.74 -6.18
CA GLN A 285 -20.12 -23.15 -6.59
C GLN A 285 -19.41 -24.17 -5.66
N ARG A 286 -19.07 -23.82 -4.41
CA ARG A 286 -18.42 -24.76 -3.47
C ARG A 286 -19.25 -24.98 -2.19
N PRO A 287 -19.13 -26.15 -1.54
CA PRO A 287 -19.82 -26.46 -0.29
C PRO A 287 -19.60 -25.38 0.77
N GLN A 288 -20.61 -25.17 1.61
CA GLN A 288 -20.79 -24.00 2.50
C GLN A 288 -19.70 -23.78 3.56
N TRP A 289 -18.85 -24.78 3.84
CA TRP A 289 -18.01 -24.85 5.06
C TRP A 289 -16.50 -24.68 4.85
N LEU A 290 -15.95 -24.77 3.62
CA LEU A 290 -14.50 -24.60 3.40
C LEU A 290 -14.19 -23.43 2.46
N SER A 291 -13.48 -22.42 2.97
CA SER A 291 -12.99 -21.34 2.15
C SER A 291 -11.88 -21.84 1.20
N GLN A 292 -11.69 -21.17 0.05
CA GLN A 292 -10.56 -21.51 -0.83
C GLN A 292 -9.20 -21.32 -0.12
N CYS A 293 -9.13 -20.39 0.82
CA CYS A 293 -7.94 -20.16 1.63
C CYS A 293 -7.62 -21.36 2.52
N ASP A 294 -8.63 -21.96 3.16
CA ASP A 294 -8.44 -23.15 3.99
C ASP A 294 -7.97 -24.34 3.16
N VAL A 295 -8.54 -24.55 1.97
CA VAL A 295 -8.07 -25.61 1.05
C VAL A 295 -6.61 -25.38 0.64
N MET A 296 -6.24 -24.14 0.27
CA MET A 296 -4.85 -23.81 -0.08
C MET A 296 -3.87 -24.00 1.07
N TYR A 297 -4.33 -23.80 2.30
CA TYR A 297 -3.51 -23.93 3.50
C TYR A 297 -3.36 -25.39 3.93
N SER A 298 -4.46 -26.14 3.96
CA SER A 298 -4.52 -27.51 4.47
C SER A 298 -4.15 -28.58 3.44
N LEU A 299 -4.28 -28.30 2.14
CA LEU A 299 -3.98 -29.25 1.05
C LEU A 299 -3.07 -28.59 0.00
N PRO A 300 -1.84 -28.19 0.37
CA PRO A 300 -0.91 -27.51 -0.54
C PRO A 300 -0.52 -28.33 -1.78
N GLU A 301 -0.63 -29.66 -1.72
CA GLU A 301 -0.30 -30.60 -2.79
C GLU A 301 -1.17 -30.36 -4.03
N LEU A 302 -2.44 -29.96 -3.83
CA LEU A 302 -3.37 -29.59 -4.92
C LEU A 302 -2.87 -28.37 -5.72
N TYR A 303 -1.97 -27.59 -5.13
CA TYR A 303 -1.36 -26.41 -5.72
C TYR A 303 0.12 -26.64 -6.09
N ARG A 304 0.55 -27.90 -6.15
CA ARG A 304 1.92 -28.32 -6.48
C ARG A 304 2.96 -27.69 -5.55
N THR A 305 2.61 -27.57 -4.27
CA THR A 305 3.52 -27.13 -3.22
C THR A 305 3.34 -28.00 -1.99
N ARG A 306 4.00 -27.64 -0.89
CA ARG A 306 3.98 -28.35 0.39
C ARG A 306 3.80 -27.36 1.54
N ASP A 307 3.51 -27.88 2.72
CA ASP A 307 3.61 -27.10 3.95
C ASP A 307 5.08 -26.76 4.28
N PHE A 308 5.31 -25.51 4.68
CA PHE A 308 6.62 -25.00 5.08
C PHE A 308 6.73 -24.74 6.59
N LEU A 309 5.71 -25.10 7.38
CA LEU A 309 5.74 -24.99 8.83
C LEU A 309 7.00 -25.70 9.38
N SER A 310 7.70 -25.02 10.27
CA SER A 310 8.90 -25.54 10.91
C SER A 310 8.54 -25.96 12.34
N PRO A 311 8.84 -27.21 12.74
CA PRO A 311 8.60 -27.63 14.10
C PRO A 311 9.47 -26.82 15.06
N VAL A 312 8.97 -26.62 16.28
CA VAL A 312 9.64 -25.85 17.32
C VAL A 312 9.65 -26.69 18.60
N GLU A 313 10.78 -26.73 19.29
CA GLU A 313 10.91 -27.43 20.57
C GLU A 313 10.12 -26.71 21.68
N ASP A 314 9.44 -27.50 22.52
CA ASP A 314 8.58 -26.97 23.58
C ASP A 314 9.30 -26.09 24.60
N GLU A 315 10.59 -26.36 24.87
CA GLU A 315 11.40 -25.54 25.78
C GLU A 315 11.57 -24.12 25.26
N HIS A 316 11.88 -23.96 23.97
CA HIS A 316 11.99 -22.66 23.33
C HIS A 316 10.65 -21.93 23.31
N VAL A 317 9.53 -22.64 23.09
CA VAL A 317 8.18 -22.05 23.16
C VAL A 317 7.89 -21.53 24.56
N LYS A 318 8.21 -22.30 25.61
CA LYS A 318 8.00 -21.89 27.01
C LYS A 318 8.82 -20.66 27.39
N LEU A 319 10.10 -20.63 27.01
CA LEU A 319 10.99 -19.50 27.28
C LEU A 319 10.43 -18.21 26.67
N CYS A 320 10.10 -18.22 25.38
CA CYS A 320 9.59 -17.04 24.71
C CYS A 320 8.21 -16.61 25.24
N LYS A 321 7.37 -17.55 25.64
CA LYS A 321 6.08 -17.25 26.28
C LYS A 321 6.23 -16.48 27.59
N SER A 322 7.22 -16.81 28.43
CA SER A 322 7.42 -16.08 29.69
C SER A 322 7.77 -14.60 29.52
N GLU A 323 8.19 -14.19 28.32
CA GLU A 323 8.54 -12.80 28.00
C GLU A 323 7.44 -12.06 27.23
N CYS A 324 6.36 -12.77 26.87
CA CYS A 324 5.22 -12.22 26.14
C CYS A 324 4.18 -11.62 27.10
N VAL A 325 3.38 -10.70 26.57
CA VAL A 325 2.15 -10.23 27.20
C VAL A 325 0.98 -10.88 26.46
N PHE A 326 -0.01 -11.35 27.21
CA PHE A 326 -1.20 -11.99 26.66
C PHE A 326 -2.41 -11.09 26.90
N ARG A 327 -3.47 -11.30 26.10
CA ARG A 327 -4.72 -10.57 26.30
C ARG A 327 -5.28 -10.90 27.68
N LEU A 328 -5.64 -9.85 28.40
CA LEU A 328 -6.42 -9.99 29.62
C LEU A 328 -7.87 -10.28 29.26
N SER A 329 -8.59 -10.95 30.16
CA SER A 329 -10.03 -11.11 30.09
C SER A 329 -10.78 -9.79 30.35
N VAL A 330 -10.10 -8.82 30.96
CA VAL A 330 -10.64 -7.50 31.25
C VAL A 330 -10.60 -6.66 29.96
N PRO A 331 -11.76 -6.18 29.47
CA PRO A 331 -11.86 -5.53 28.16
C PRO A 331 -11.33 -4.10 28.14
N CYS A 332 -11.19 -3.45 29.30
CA CYS A 332 -10.84 -2.03 29.44
C CYS A 332 -9.92 -1.79 30.65
N ASP A 333 -9.77 -0.53 31.04
CA ASP A 333 -9.07 -0.15 32.27
C ASP A 333 -9.66 -0.84 33.51
N PRO A 334 -8.84 -1.41 34.43
CA PRO A 334 -9.33 -2.18 35.57
C PRO A 334 -10.27 -1.41 36.50
N ASP A 335 -9.97 -0.14 36.80
CA ASP A 335 -10.77 0.66 37.73
C ASP A 335 -12.14 0.98 37.10
N VAL A 336 -12.14 1.31 35.80
CA VAL A 336 -13.38 1.51 35.04
C VAL A 336 -14.18 0.21 34.92
N TYR A 337 -13.50 -0.92 34.71
CA TYR A 337 -14.15 -2.24 34.64
C TYR A 337 -14.87 -2.58 35.95
N GLU A 338 -14.20 -2.41 37.09
CA GLU A 338 -14.80 -2.64 38.41
C GLU A 338 -16.00 -1.72 38.64
N LEU A 339 -15.85 -0.42 38.36
CA LEU A 339 -16.94 0.54 38.49
C LEU A 339 -18.15 0.19 37.60
N CYS A 340 -17.92 -0.22 36.36
CA CYS A 340 -18.98 -0.66 35.46
C CYS A 340 -19.74 -1.87 36.03
N ASN A 341 -19.03 -2.87 36.55
CA ASN A 341 -19.66 -4.06 37.14
C ASN A 341 -20.49 -3.72 38.37
N VAL A 342 -20.03 -2.80 39.22
CA VAL A 342 -20.81 -2.31 40.38
C VAL A 342 -22.10 -1.64 39.92
N ILE A 343 -22.01 -0.68 39.00
CA ILE A 343 -23.19 0.05 38.50
C ILE A 343 -24.17 -0.90 37.80
N MET A 344 -23.66 -1.85 37.02
CA MET A 344 -24.50 -2.86 36.37
C MET A 344 -25.24 -3.73 37.38
N ALA A 345 -24.57 -4.15 38.47
CA ALA A 345 -25.19 -4.94 39.52
C ALA A 345 -26.28 -4.16 40.26
N GLU A 346 -26.03 -2.89 40.59
CA GLU A 346 -26.99 -2.02 41.28
C GLU A 346 -28.20 -1.65 40.41
N SER A 347 -27.96 -1.45 39.11
CA SER A 347 -29.00 -1.02 38.15
C SER A 347 -29.66 -2.20 37.41
N HIS A 348 -29.32 -3.45 37.77
CA HIS A 348 -29.78 -4.67 37.10
C HIS A 348 -29.57 -4.67 35.58
N LEU A 349 -28.47 -4.09 35.11
CA LEU A 349 -28.10 -4.07 33.70
C LEU A 349 -27.39 -5.37 33.31
N SER A 350 -27.57 -5.80 32.07
CA SER A 350 -26.94 -7.00 31.52
C SER A 350 -25.92 -6.66 30.44
N LEU A 351 -25.00 -7.60 30.19
CA LEU A 351 -24.03 -7.46 29.10
C LEU A 351 -24.76 -7.48 27.74
N PRO A 352 -24.29 -6.67 26.77
CA PRO A 352 -24.97 -6.50 25.50
C PRO A 352 -24.73 -7.71 24.60
N ASN A 353 -25.78 -8.15 23.90
CA ASN A 353 -25.70 -9.22 22.90
C ASN A 353 -25.67 -8.72 21.46
N ASP A 354 -25.90 -7.41 21.25
CA ASP A 354 -25.86 -6.80 19.94
C ASP A 354 -25.27 -5.37 20.00
N PRO A 355 -24.82 -4.82 18.86
CA PRO A 355 -24.14 -3.52 18.84
C PRO A 355 -25.00 -2.35 19.35
N TYR A 356 -26.33 -2.40 19.21
CA TYR A 356 -27.21 -1.34 19.65
C TYR A 356 -27.44 -1.41 21.17
N GLN A 357 -27.58 -2.63 21.72
CA GLN A 357 -27.55 -2.82 23.18
C GLN A 357 -26.24 -2.32 23.79
N ALA A 358 -25.11 -2.55 23.11
CA ALA A 358 -23.81 -2.07 23.58
C ALA A 358 -23.74 -0.54 23.63
N VAL A 359 -24.31 0.15 22.64
CA VAL A 359 -24.42 1.61 22.65
C VAL A 359 -25.34 2.09 23.77
N ASN A 360 -26.47 1.43 24.01
CA ASN A 360 -27.37 1.79 25.11
C ASN A 360 -26.68 1.62 26.48
N LEU A 361 -25.99 0.51 26.69
CA LEU A 361 -25.24 0.26 27.91
C LEU A 361 -24.13 1.31 28.11
N TYR A 362 -23.40 1.66 27.04
CA TYR A 362 -22.41 2.74 27.06
C TYR A 362 -23.04 4.05 27.55
N MET A 363 -24.19 4.42 27.01
CA MET A 363 -24.89 5.65 27.39
C MET A 363 -25.30 5.64 28.87
N SER A 364 -25.91 4.56 29.34
CA SER A 364 -26.34 4.42 30.74
C SER A 364 -25.15 4.48 31.71
N LEU A 365 -24.07 3.76 31.43
CA LEU A 365 -22.87 3.76 32.26
C LEU A 365 -22.19 5.13 32.26
N ARG A 366 -22.12 5.78 31.10
CA ARG A 366 -21.52 7.12 30.97
C ARG A 366 -22.27 8.16 31.79
N GLU A 367 -23.60 8.15 31.75
CA GLU A 367 -24.43 9.05 32.53
C GLU A 367 -24.28 8.78 34.04
N ALA A 368 -24.35 7.51 34.44
CA ALA A 368 -24.21 7.11 35.85
C ALA A 368 -22.86 7.53 36.44
N ILE A 369 -21.75 7.24 35.73
CA ILE A 369 -20.41 7.58 36.21
C ILE A 369 -20.21 9.10 36.26
N ARG A 370 -20.68 9.83 35.24
CA ARG A 370 -20.56 11.30 35.22
C ARG A 370 -21.42 12.00 36.27
N ALA A 371 -22.45 11.35 36.79
CA ALA A 371 -23.25 11.89 37.90
C ALA A 371 -22.53 11.78 39.26
N VAL A 372 -21.52 10.91 39.36
CA VAL A 372 -20.76 10.63 40.59
C VAL A 372 -19.37 11.28 40.59
N LEU A 373 -18.90 11.73 39.42
CA LEU A 373 -17.70 12.56 39.23
C LEU A 373 -18.02 14.04 39.42
#